data_AF-A0A411YGP1-F1
#
_entry.id   AF-A0A411YGP1-F1
#
_cell.length_a   1.000
_cell.length_b   1.000
_cell.length_c   1.000
_cell.angle_alpha   90.00
_cell.angle_beta   90.00
_cell.angle_gamma   90.00
#
_symmetry.space_group_name_H-M   'P 1'
#
loop_
_entity.id
_entity.type
_entity.pdbx_description
1 polymer ?
#
loop_
_entity_poly.entity_id
_entity_poly.type
_entity_poly.pdbx_seq_one_letter_code
_entity_poly.pdbx_strand_id
1 'polypeptide(L)'
;MDWIAEFFGTLPELFSSLWEFADGTRGLLVTFGSAGAVVLLCVLAAVFRDRQGWQSAVFGAMAALVGAFWLFGVIPSAWTNFANDYEALLSGLYIPGELVTPQVTILGLVTIPELEVATDLYLVIRDSVAMVITFIGVGVLVFVALWVQKRYPRTLAPDERPRPETGGRTDVGAARP
;
A
#
# COMPACT_ATOMS: atom_id res chain seq x y z
N MET A 1 6.60 19.74 27.02
CA MET A 1 5.96 19.98 25.69
C MET A 1 7.00 19.83 24.57
N ASP A 2 8.07 19.06 24.82
CA ASP A 2 9.27 19.00 23.98
C ASP A 2 9.23 17.87 22.93
N TRP A 3 8.24 17.00 23.02
CA TRP A 3 8.05 15.85 22.12
C TRP A 3 7.94 16.25 20.65
N ILE A 4 7.28 17.38 20.33
CA ILE A 4 7.18 17.87 18.95
C ILE A 4 8.56 18.31 18.45
N ALA A 5 9.34 18.99 19.29
CA ALA A 5 10.68 19.43 18.93
C ALA A 5 11.66 18.25 18.80
N GLU A 6 11.57 17.24 19.66
CA GLU A 6 12.32 15.97 19.53
C GLU A 6 11.93 15.20 18.27
N PHE A 7 10.63 15.13 17.94
CA PHE A 7 10.15 14.51 16.72
C PHE A 7 10.70 15.20 15.47
N PHE A 8 10.62 16.53 15.39
CA PHE A 8 11.19 17.27 14.25
C PHE A 8 12.73 17.26 14.25
N GLY A 9 13.38 17.16 15.41
CA GLY A 9 14.84 17.08 15.54
C GLY A 9 15.43 15.75 15.09
N THR A 10 14.63 14.69 15.10
CA THR A 10 15.05 13.33 14.71
C THR A 10 14.64 12.96 13.28
N LEU A 11 13.80 13.78 12.63
CA LEU A 11 13.51 13.65 11.20
C LEU A 11 14.75 13.59 10.30
N PRO A 12 15.80 14.43 10.47
CA PRO A 12 16.98 14.35 9.63
C PRO A 12 17.69 13.00 9.73
N GLU A 13 17.75 12.45 10.95
CA GLU A 13 18.35 11.14 11.22
C GLU A 13 17.49 10.04 10.60
N LEU A 14 16.17 10.10 10.77
CA LEU A 14 15.21 9.21 10.11
C LEU A 14 15.34 9.24 8.58
N PHE A 15 15.47 10.41 7.96
CA PHE A 15 15.68 10.55 6.52
C PHE A 15 17.03 9.99 6.08
N SER A 16 18.08 10.19 6.88
CA SER A 16 19.40 9.61 6.59
C SER A 16 19.38 8.08 6.66
N SER A 17 18.72 7.50 7.68
CA SER A 17 18.53 6.06 7.80
C SER A 17 17.68 5.51 6.67
N LEU A 18 16.63 6.21 6.27
CA LEU A 18 15.78 5.82 5.14
C LEU A 18 16.55 5.90 3.81
N TRP A 19 17.46 6.86 3.67
CA TRP A 19 18.35 6.98 2.51
C TRP A 19 19.35 5.82 2.44
N GLU A 20 19.99 5.46 3.54
CA GLU A 20 20.92 4.32 3.62
C GLU A 20 20.19 3.01 3.38
N PHE A 21 19.03 2.81 3.99
CA PHE A 21 18.17 1.65 3.78
C PHE A 21 17.77 1.47 2.32
N ALA A 22 17.49 2.57 1.62
CA ALA A 22 17.18 2.56 0.19
C ALA A 22 18.41 2.31 -0.71
N ASP A 23 19.58 1.95 -0.17
CA ASP A 23 20.85 1.86 -0.92
C ASP A 23 21.15 3.16 -1.69
N GLY A 24 20.72 4.30 -1.10
CA GLY A 24 20.79 5.65 -1.64
C GLY A 24 20.31 5.78 -3.09
N THR A 25 21.24 6.07 -3.99
CA THR A 25 20.93 6.34 -5.40
C THR A 25 20.44 5.09 -6.15
N ARG A 26 20.82 3.89 -5.74
CA ARG A 26 20.42 2.65 -6.41
C ARG A 26 18.95 2.34 -6.17
N GLY A 27 18.46 2.44 -4.93
CA GLY A 27 17.03 2.28 -4.67
C GLY A 27 16.18 3.36 -5.32
N LEU A 28 16.68 4.60 -5.44
CA LEU A 28 16.00 5.62 -6.23
C LEU A 28 15.89 5.23 -7.71
N LEU A 29 16.97 4.74 -8.31
CA LEU A 29 16.94 4.28 -9.71
C LEU A 29 15.98 3.12 -9.91
N VAL A 30 15.91 2.18 -8.97
CA VAL A 30 14.94 1.06 -9.03
C VAL A 30 13.51 1.57 -8.86
N THR A 31 13.27 2.49 -7.93
CA THR A 31 11.95 3.05 -7.65
C THR A 31 11.44 3.89 -8.82
N PHE A 32 12.23 4.87 -9.27
CA PHE A 32 11.88 5.71 -10.41
C PHE A 32 11.89 4.94 -11.73
N GLY A 33 12.78 3.96 -11.89
CA GLY A 33 12.79 3.06 -13.05
C GLY A 33 11.52 2.23 -13.11
N SER A 34 11.07 1.68 -11.98
CA SER A 34 9.81 0.93 -11.89
C SER A 34 8.60 1.84 -12.14
N ALA A 35 8.57 3.04 -11.57
CA ALA A 35 7.52 4.02 -11.83
C ALA A 35 7.49 4.42 -13.32
N GLY A 36 8.66 4.66 -13.91
CA GLY A 36 8.81 4.93 -15.33
C GLY A 36 8.30 3.80 -16.22
N ALA A 37 8.57 2.54 -15.84
CA ALA A 37 8.05 1.37 -16.53
C ALA A 37 6.52 1.30 -16.46
N VAL A 38 5.91 1.58 -15.30
CA VAL A 38 4.45 1.65 -15.17
C VAL A 38 3.87 2.75 -16.06
N VAL A 39 4.47 3.94 -16.06
CA VAL A 39 4.03 5.06 -16.93
C VAL A 39 4.14 4.68 -18.40
N LEU A 40 5.25 4.05 -18.80
CA LEU A 40 5.45 3.58 -20.18
C LEU A 40 4.37 2.58 -20.57
N LEU A 41 4.09 1.58 -19.73
CA LEU A 41 3.04 0.59 -19.97
C LEU A 41 1.66 1.23 -20.08
N CYS A 42 1.34 2.22 -19.24
CA CYS A 42 0.10 3.00 -19.34
C CYS A 42 0.01 3.80 -20.64
N VAL A 43 1.11 4.42 -21.08
CA VAL A 43 1.16 5.15 -22.36
C VAL A 43 0.97 4.20 -23.53
N LEU A 44 1.64 3.04 -23.53
CA LEU A 44 1.45 2.01 -24.56
C LEU A 44 0.01 1.51 -24.56
N ALA A 45 -0.58 1.27 -23.39
CA ALA A 45 -1.99 0.90 -23.28
C ALA A 45 -2.91 1.95 -23.92
N ALA A 46 -2.66 3.25 -23.69
CA ALA A 46 -3.42 4.32 -24.29
C ALA A 46 -3.24 4.40 -25.83
N VAL A 47 -2.00 4.28 -26.33
CA VAL A 47 -1.69 4.34 -27.77
C VAL A 47 -2.32 3.18 -28.55
N PHE A 48 -2.30 1.97 -27.98
CA PHE A 48 -2.85 0.79 -28.65
C PHE A 48 -4.36 0.61 -28.47
N ARG A 49 -5.01 1.46 -27.66
CA ARG A 49 -6.44 1.34 -27.31
C ARG A 49 -7.34 1.20 -28.54
N ASP A 50 -7.17 2.09 -29.52
CA ASP A 50 -8.07 2.18 -30.67
C ASP A 50 -7.64 1.28 -31.84
N ARG A 51 -6.39 0.81 -31.85
CA ARG A 51 -5.83 0.01 -32.95
C ARG A 51 -5.86 -1.48 -32.66
N GLN A 52 -5.52 -1.88 -31.44
CA GLN A 52 -5.33 -3.26 -31.04
C GLN A 52 -5.74 -3.43 -29.57
N GLY A 53 -7.05 -3.52 -29.33
CA GLY A 53 -7.63 -3.54 -27.98
C GLY A 53 -7.06 -4.61 -27.05
N TRP A 54 -6.68 -5.78 -27.60
CA TRP A 54 -6.04 -6.85 -26.82
C TRP A 54 -4.64 -6.46 -26.33
N GLN A 55 -3.85 -5.73 -27.12
CA GLN A 55 -2.52 -5.25 -26.69
C GLN A 55 -2.65 -4.18 -25.62
N SER A 56 -3.62 -3.28 -25.80
CA SER A 56 -3.95 -2.26 -24.81
C SER A 56 -4.29 -2.88 -23.44
N ALA A 57 -5.10 -3.94 -23.45
CA ALA A 57 -5.45 -4.69 -22.24
C ALA A 57 -4.22 -5.36 -21.60
N VAL A 58 -3.32 -5.97 -22.39
CA VAL A 58 -2.10 -6.60 -21.88
C VAL A 58 -1.19 -5.58 -21.20
N PHE A 59 -0.91 -4.44 -21.86
CA PHE A 59 -0.07 -3.40 -21.27
C PHE A 59 -0.69 -2.80 -20.00
N GLY A 60 -2.00 -2.58 -19.99
CA GLY A 60 -2.73 -2.13 -18.81
C GLY A 60 -2.67 -3.14 -17.65
N ALA A 61 -2.82 -4.44 -17.95
CA ALA A 61 -2.71 -5.51 -16.95
C ALA A 61 -1.28 -5.61 -16.39
N MET A 62 -0.26 -5.49 -17.24
CA MET A 62 1.14 -5.47 -16.80
C MET A 62 1.42 -4.27 -15.90
N ALA A 63 0.93 -3.08 -16.25
CA ALA A 63 1.07 -1.88 -15.41
C ALA A 63 0.40 -2.08 -14.04
N ALA A 64 -0.81 -2.64 -14.04
CA ALA A 64 -1.55 -2.95 -12.81
C ALA A 64 -0.82 -3.99 -11.94
N LEU A 65 -0.25 -5.03 -12.54
CA LEU A 65 0.52 -6.05 -11.82
C LEU A 65 1.78 -5.47 -11.17
N VAL A 66 2.53 -4.62 -11.89
CA VAL A 66 3.70 -3.94 -11.32
C VAL A 66 3.28 -3.01 -10.18
N GLY A 67 2.19 -2.25 -10.36
CA GLY A 67 1.64 -1.41 -9.29
C GLY A 67 1.21 -2.20 -8.05
N ALA A 68 0.53 -3.33 -8.24
CA ALA A 68 0.11 -4.21 -7.15
C ALA A 68 1.31 -4.85 -6.44
N PHE A 69 2.34 -5.25 -7.18
CA PHE A 69 3.58 -5.78 -6.62
C PHE A 69 4.27 -4.76 -5.70
N TRP A 70 4.29 -3.48 -6.09
CA TRP A 70 4.81 -2.41 -5.24
C TRP A 70 3.95 -2.19 -3.99
N LEU A 71 2.63 -2.09 -4.16
CA LEU A 71 1.70 -1.79 -3.07
C LEU A 71 1.62 -2.91 -2.02
N PHE A 72 1.66 -4.17 -2.43
CA PHE A 72 1.45 -5.31 -1.53
C PHE A 72 2.71 -6.13 -1.25
N GLY A 73 3.75 -6.00 -2.07
CA GLY A 73 5.01 -6.70 -1.89
C GLY A 73 6.09 -5.77 -1.36
N VAL A 74 6.54 -4.84 -2.23
CA VAL A 74 7.75 -4.06 -1.96
C VAL A 74 7.58 -3.11 -0.79
N ILE A 75 6.52 -2.29 -0.76
CA ILE A 75 6.36 -1.26 0.28
C ILE A 75 6.17 -1.88 1.67
N PRO A 76 5.26 -2.87 1.88
CA PRO A 76 5.10 -3.49 3.20
C PRO A 76 6.37 -4.22 3.64
N SER A 77 7.05 -4.94 2.73
CA SER A 77 8.31 -5.63 3.05
C SER A 77 9.44 -4.66 3.37
N ALA A 78 9.53 -3.54 2.65
CA ALA A 78 10.52 -2.50 2.90
C ALA A 78 10.32 -1.88 4.29
N TRP A 79 9.07 -1.61 4.68
CA TRP A 79 8.75 -1.12 6.02
C TRP A 79 9.17 -2.11 7.11
N THR A 80 8.82 -3.39 6.98
CA THR A 80 9.18 -4.39 8.00
C THR A 80 10.68 -4.56 8.15
N ASN A 81 11.42 -4.54 7.03
CA ASN A 81 12.88 -4.64 7.05
C ASN A 81 13.53 -3.39 7.65
N PHE A 82 13.07 -2.20 7.24
CA PHE A 82 13.53 -0.93 7.81
C PHE A 82 13.30 -0.87 9.32
N ALA A 83 12.11 -1.29 9.76
CA ALA A 83 11.82 -1.36 11.19
C ALA A 83 12.78 -2.33 11.91
N ASN A 84 13.03 -3.52 11.37
CA ASN A 84 13.94 -4.47 12.00
C ASN A 84 15.39 -3.94 12.06
N ASP A 85 15.86 -3.28 11.01
CA ASP A 85 17.25 -2.78 10.92
C ASP A 85 17.48 -1.55 11.81
N TYR A 86 16.44 -0.77 12.09
CA TYR A 86 16.52 0.49 12.86
C TYR A 86 15.67 0.47 14.14
N GLU A 87 15.45 -0.70 14.75
CA GLU A 87 14.69 -0.88 15.98
C GLU A 87 15.15 0.03 17.13
N ALA A 88 16.47 0.19 17.30
CA ALA A 88 17.03 1.05 18.34
C ALA A 88 16.68 2.55 18.16
N LEU A 89 16.54 3.00 16.92
CA LEU A 89 16.17 4.38 16.60
C LEU A 89 14.66 4.60 16.74
N LEU A 90 13.86 3.60 16.40
CA LEU A 90 12.40 3.66 16.46
C LEU A 90 11.84 3.45 17.88
N SER A 91 12.48 2.59 18.68
CA SER A 91 12.08 2.32 20.07
C SER A 91 12.23 3.54 20.99
N GLY A 92 13.19 4.43 20.74
CA GLY A 92 13.37 5.66 21.52
C GLY A 92 12.41 6.81 21.17
N LEU A 93 11.85 6.82 19.95
CA LEU A 93 10.96 7.88 19.47
C LEU A 93 9.48 7.60 19.73
N TYR A 94 9.06 6.33 19.61
CA TYR A 94 7.66 5.92 19.60
C TYR A 94 7.21 5.16 20.85
N ILE A 95 8.15 4.63 21.65
CA ILE A 95 7.85 3.98 22.93
C ILE A 95 8.32 4.93 24.05
N PRO A 96 7.41 5.62 24.76
CA PRO A 96 7.79 6.47 25.87
C PRO A 96 8.57 5.66 26.90
N GLY A 97 9.81 6.07 27.19
CA GLY A 97 10.62 5.47 28.26
C GLY A 97 9.95 5.52 29.64
N GLU A 98 8.89 6.32 29.79
CA GLU A 98 8.06 6.39 31.01
C GLU A 98 7.10 5.19 31.18
N LEU A 99 6.86 4.39 30.15
CA LEU A 99 6.19 3.08 30.29
C LEU A 99 7.13 1.98 30.79
N VAL A 100 8.43 2.30 30.92
CA VAL A 100 9.41 1.52 31.70
C VAL A 100 9.28 1.86 33.20
N THR A 101 8.04 1.97 33.68
CA THR A 101 7.72 1.81 35.11
C THR A 101 7.58 0.32 35.41
N PRO A 102 8.10 -0.15 36.55
CA PRO A 102 8.38 -1.55 36.78
C PRO A 102 7.05 -2.32 36.81
N GLN A 103 6.95 -3.37 36.00
CA GLN A 103 5.84 -4.33 36.00
C GLN A 103 4.52 -3.79 35.38
N VAL A 104 4.31 -4.09 34.09
CA VAL A 104 2.97 -3.98 33.49
C VAL A 104 2.14 -5.17 33.98
N THR A 105 1.42 -4.97 35.07
CA THR A 105 0.52 -5.98 35.61
C THR A 105 -0.80 -5.95 34.84
N ILE A 106 -0.93 -6.82 33.82
CA ILE A 106 -2.25 -7.05 33.19
C ILE A 106 -3.11 -7.81 34.19
N LEU A 107 -4.20 -7.18 34.67
CA LEU A 107 -5.20 -7.82 35.55
C LEU A 107 -4.64 -8.46 36.84
N GLY A 108 -3.55 -7.96 37.40
CA GLY A 108 -3.04 -8.45 38.69
C GLY A 108 -2.38 -9.84 38.67
N LEU A 109 -2.26 -10.50 37.51
CA LEU A 109 -2.02 -11.96 37.48
C LEU A 109 -0.74 -12.42 36.76
N VAL A 110 -0.14 -11.60 35.90
CA VAL A 110 1.02 -11.99 35.09
C VAL A 110 2.10 -10.93 35.19
N THR A 111 3.30 -11.33 35.65
CA THR A 111 4.51 -10.49 35.66
C THR A 111 5.38 -10.97 34.51
N ILE A 112 5.54 -10.13 33.49
CA ILE A 112 6.36 -10.44 32.30
C ILE A 112 7.68 -9.68 32.44
N PRO A 113 8.85 -10.31 32.22
CA PRO A 113 10.13 -9.61 32.24
C PRO A 113 10.16 -8.46 31.21
N GLU A 114 10.75 -7.34 31.60
CA GLU A 114 10.71 -6.03 30.91
C GLU A 114 11.16 -6.08 29.43
N LEU A 115 12.04 -7.02 29.08
CA LEU A 115 12.56 -7.18 27.72
C LEU A 115 11.54 -7.82 26.76
N GLU A 116 10.68 -8.71 27.26
CA GLU A 116 9.68 -9.41 26.42
C GLU A 116 8.53 -8.46 26.06
N VAL A 117 8.03 -7.65 27.02
CA VAL A 117 6.90 -6.74 26.77
C VAL A 117 7.24 -5.62 25.79
N ALA A 118 8.45 -5.05 25.89
CA ALA A 118 8.89 -3.99 24.99
C ALA A 118 9.08 -4.50 23.54
N THR A 119 9.65 -5.71 23.41
CA THR A 119 9.82 -6.37 22.11
C THR A 119 8.46 -6.72 21.48
N ASP A 120 7.52 -7.25 22.26
CA ASP A 120 6.18 -7.58 21.79
C ASP A 120 5.40 -6.34 21.32
N LEU A 121 5.49 -5.22 22.06
CA LEU A 121 4.82 -3.98 21.67
C LEU A 121 5.44 -3.39 20.39
N TYR A 122 6.77 -3.46 20.25
CA TYR A 122 7.47 -3.02 19.04
C TYR A 122 7.00 -3.80 17.81
N LEU A 123 6.93 -5.13 17.91
CA LEU A 123 6.43 -6.00 16.84
C LEU A 123 4.98 -5.69 16.47
N VAL A 124 4.10 -5.45 17.48
CA VAL A 124 2.71 -5.06 17.25
C VAL A 124 2.62 -3.71 16.52
N ILE A 125 3.41 -2.71 16.90
CA ILE A 125 3.43 -1.40 16.23
C ILE A 125 3.95 -1.55 14.79
N ARG A 126 5.09 -2.24 14.60
CA ARG A 126 5.66 -2.53 13.27
C ARG A 126 4.63 -3.17 12.34
N ASP A 127 3.96 -4.21 12.82
CA ASP A 127 3.00 -4.99 12.03
C ASP A 127 1.70 -4.22 11.81
N SER A 128 1.27 -3.39 12.78
CA SER A 128 0.10 -2.53 12.62
C SER A 128 0.30 -1.49 11.51
N VAL A 129 1.49 -0.93 11.36
CA VAL A 129 1.81 0.02 10.27
C VAL A 129 1.80 -0.70 8.92
N ALA A 130 2.37 -1.91 8.83
CA ALA A 130 2.30 -2.72 7.62
C ALA A 130 0.84 -3.03 7.22
N MET A 131 -0.01 -3.32 8.21
CA MET A 131 -1.44 -3.54 8.01
C MET A 131 -2.14 -2.27 7.50
N VAL A 132 -1.86 -1.10 8.09
CA VAL A 132 -2.42 0.19 7.64
C VAL A 132 -1.99 0.51 6.20
N ILE A 133 -0.71 0.33 5.86
CA ILE A 133 -0.20 0.51 4.49
C ILE A 133 -0.97 -0.39 3.52
N THR A 134 -1.20 -1.65 3.89
CA THR A 134 -1.95 -2.60 3.07
C THR A 134 -3.40 -2.15 2.87
N PHE A 135 -4.09 -1.68 3.92
CA PHE A 135 -5.44 -1.15 3.81
C PHE A 135 -5.53 0.08 2.91
N ILE A 136 -4.57 1.00 3.01
CA ILE A 136 -4.47 2.16 2.12
C ILE A 136 -4.26 1.67 0.68
N GLY A 137 -3.37 0.70 0.46
CA GLY A 137 -3.13 0.10 -0.85
C GLY A 137 -4.40 -0.51 -1.47
N VAL A 138 -5.17 -1.28 -0.70
CA VAL A 138 -6.47 -1.80 -1.12
C VAL A 138 -7.44 -0.66 -1.45
N GLY A 139 -7.53 0.36 -0.59
CA GLY A 139 -8.39 1.52 -0.78
C GLY A 139 -8.09 2.26 -2.09
N VAL A 140 -6.81 2.49 -2.39
CA VAL A 140 -6.36 3.10 -3.65
C VAL A 140 -6.76 2.24 -4.84
N LEU A 141 -6.58 0.92 -4.76
CA LEU A 141 -6.89 0.00 -5.85
C LEU A 141 -8.40 -0.05 -6.14
N VAL A 142 -9.22 -0.14 -5.09
CA VAL A 142 -10.68 -0.07 -5.20
C VAL A 142 -11.11 1.27 -5.79
N PHE A 143 -10.55 2.38 -5.30
CA PHE A 143 -10.86 3.71 -5.83
C PHE A 143 -10.54 3.82 -7.32
N VAL A 144 -9.34 3.38 -7.74
CA VAL A 144 -8.93 3.39 -9.15
C VAL A 144 -9.84 2.48 -9.99
N ALA A 145 -10.15 1.28 -9.51
CA ALA A 145 -11.04 0.36 -10.20
C ALA A 145 -12.44 0.98 -10.42
N LEU A 146 -13.03 1.57 -9.38
CA LEU A 146 -14.32 2.26 -9.47
C LEU A 146 -14.26 3.48 -10.40
N TRP A 147 -13.16 4.24 -10.35
CA TRP A 147 -12.95 5.39 -11.23
C TRP A 147 -12.84 4.98 -12.71
N VAL A 148 -12.09 3.92 -13.00
CA VAL A 148 -11.97 3.32 -14.35
C VAL A 148 -13.33 2.81 -14.81
N GLN A 149 -14.05 2.05 -13.98
CA GLN A 149 -15.40 1.56 -14.30
C GLN A 149 -16.39 2.69 -14.60
N LYS A 150 -16.27 3.84 -13.91
CA LYS A 150 -17.12 5.00 -14.16
C LYS A 150 -16.75 5.74 -15.46
N ARG A 151 -15.47 5.74 -15.85
CA ARG A 151 -14.94 6.55 -16.96
C ARG A 151 -14.93 5.84 -18.30
N TYR A 152 -14.83 4.51 -18.32
CA TYR A 152 -14.77 3.74 -19.56
C TYR A 152 -16.06 2.91 -19.77
N PRO A 153 -16.64 2.91 -21.00
CA PRO A 153 -17.88 2.19 -21.28
C PRO A 153 -17.71 0.68 -21.06
N ARG A 154 -18.77 0.04 -20.56
CA ARG A 154 -18.84 -1.39 -20.19
C ARG A 154 -18.80 -2.37 -21.37
N THR A 155 -18.54 -1.90 -22.58
CA THR A 155 -18.60 -2.69 -23.82
C THR A 155 -17.20 -2.89 -24.35
N LEU A 156 -16.83 -4.15 -24.60
CA LEU A 156 -15.49 -4.52 -25.10
C LEU A 156 -15.39 -4.33 -26.62
N ALA A 157 -16.53 -4.23 -27.32
CA ALA A 157 -16.60 -3.86 -28.73
C ALA A 157 -17.62 -2.72 -28.98
N PRO A 158 -17.44 -1.90 -30.05
CA PRO A 158 -18.34 -0.80 -30.43
C PRO A 158 -19.80 -1.25 -30.69
N ASP A 159 -19.98 -2.52 -31.02
CA ASP A 159 -21.21 -3.17 -31.47
C ASP A 159 -21.82 -4.11 -30.41
N GLU A 160 -21.19 -4.22 -29.25
CA GLU A 160 -21.68 -5.03 -28.13
C GLU A 160 -22.68 -4.21 -27.31
N ARG A 161 -23.94 -4.66 -27.23
CA ARG A 161 -24.92 -4.05 -26.32
C ARG A 161 -24.50 -4.30 -24.88
N PRO A 162 -24.66 -3.34 -23.96
CA PRO A 162 -24.43 -3.55 -22.54
C PRO A 162 -25.21 -4.78 -22.08
N ARG A 163 -24.51 -5.81 -21.60
CA ARG A 163 -25.15 -7.04 -21.11
C ARG A 163 -26.05 -6.64 -19.92
N PRO A 164 -27.34 -7.04 -19.91
CA PRO A 164 -28.24 -6.69 -18.82
C PRO A 164 -27.69 -7.23 -17.51
N GLU A 165 -27.73 -6.39 -16.48
CA GLU A 165 -27.18 -6.68 -15.16
C GLU A 165 -27.85 -7.93 -14.57
N THR A 166 -27.07 -8.98 -14.29
CA THR A 166 -27.46 -10.01 -13.33
C THR A 166 -27.45 -9.37 -11.94
N GLY A 167 -28.47 -8.57 -11.66
CA GLY A 167 -28.53 -7.73 -10.46
C GLY A 167 -29.70 -6.74 -10.46
N GLY A 168 -30.88 -7.14 -10.95
CA GLY A 168 -32.07 -6.29 -10.90
C GLY A 168 -33.24 -6.90 -11.65
N ARG A 169 -34.12 -7.58 -10.93
CA ARG A 169 -35.38 -8.12 -11.47
C ARG A 169 -36.44 -7.03 -11.44
N THR A 170 -36.86 -6.54 -12.62
CA THR A 170 -38.13 -5.89 -13.01
C THR A 170 -37.87 -5.36 -14.43
N ASP A 171 -38.45 -5.88 -15.52
CA ASP A 171 -39.87 -5.82 -15.92
C ASP A 171 -40.16 -7.01 -16.88
N VAL A 172 -41.08 -7.94 -16.58
CA VAL A 172 -42.52 -7.90 -16.91
C VAL A 172 -42.86 -7.17 -18.22
N GLY A 173 -43.08 -7.97 -19.27
CA GLY A 173 -44.17 -7.73 -20.23
C GLY A 173 -43.84 -6.93 -21.49
N ALA A 174 -43.49 -7.64 -22.56
CA ALA A 174 -44.00 -7.37 -23.92
C ALA A 174 -43.53 -8.48 -24.88
N ALA A 175 -44.21 -9.63 -24.84
CA ALA A 175 -44.18 -10.60 -25.94
C ALA A 175 -45.59 -10.68 -26.55
N ARG A 176 -45.77 -9.98 -27.67
CA ARG A 176 -46.69 -10.25 -28.80
C ARG A 176 -46.03 -9.64 -30.04
N PRO A 177 -46.16 -10.20 -31.24
CA PRO A 177 -47.42 -10.63 -31.88
C PRO A 177 -47.86 -12.05 -31.57
#